data_AF-A0AAE9I753-F1
#
_entry.id   AF-A0AAE9I753-F1
#
_cell.length_a   1.000
_cell.length_b   1.000
_cell.length_c   1.000
_cell.angle_alpha   90.00
_cell.angle_beta   90.00
_cell.angle_gamma   90.00
#
_symmetry.space_group_name_H-M   'P 1'
#
loop_
_entity.id
_entity.type
_entity.pdbx_description
1 polymer ?
#
loop_
_entity_poly.entity_id
_entity_poly.type
_entity_poly.pdbx_seq_one_letter_code
_entity_poly.pdbx_strand_id
1 'polypeptide(L)'
;MIEIPEDFPRDPFPTVVGGTQPKLAGRLIDGRLVIGLTADERAQRYAMCHDLVVQLVAYCHRKQPQYPKWSADRLLTWVGNGVRAKRTQWALGEAEVNWILDQVRSHYAARS
;
A
#
# COMPACT_ATOMS: atom_id res chain seq x y z
N MET A 1 -16.28 2.42 12.53
CA MET A 1 -15.05 1.68 12.83
C MET A 1 -14.58 1.10 11.50
N ILE A 2 -13.39 1.45 11.03
CA ILE A 2 -12.87 0.90 9.78
C ILE A 2 -12.31 -0.49 10.10
N GLU A 3 -12.89 -1.53 9.53
CA GLU A 3 -12.37 -2.89 9.67
C GLU A 3 -11.10 -3.00 8.82
N ILE A 4 -9.94 -3.10 9.47
CA ILE A 4 -8.65 -3.20 8.78
C ILE A 4 -8.33 -4.68 8.60
N PRO A 5 -8.15 -5.17 7.38
CA PRO A 5 -7.80 -6.56 7.11
C PRO A 5 -6.54 -7.00 7.86
N GLU A 6 -6.46 -8.29 8.19
CA GLU A 6 -5.30 -8.85 8.89
C GLU A 6 -4.04 -8.82 8.03
N ASP A 7 -4.19 -8.90 6.71
CA ASP A 7 -3.10 -8.83 5.72
C ASP A 7 -2.58 -7.41 5.48
N PHE A 8 -3.26 -6.37 5.98
CA PHE A 8 -2.76 -5.01 5.87
C PHE A 8 -1.54 -4.80 6.80
N PRO A 9 -0.41 -4.27 6.29
CA PRO A 9 0.84 -4.16 7.03
C PRO A 9 0.68 -3.45 8.37
N ARG A 10 1.31 -4.04 9.40
CA ARG A 10 1.38 -3.47 10.76
C ARG A 10 2.60 -2.55 10.93
N ASP A 11 3.63 -2.76 10.12
CA ASP A 11 4.81 -1.92 10.03
C ASP A 11 5.13 -1.60 8.55
N PRO A 12 4.90 -0.36 8.10
CA PRO A 12 5.21 0.03 6.73
C PRO A 12 6.72 0.22 6.47
N PHE A 13 7.52 0.36 7.53
CA PHE A 13 8.98 0.57 7.45
C PHE A 13 9.71 -0.41 8.37
N PRO A 14 9.65 -1.73 8.09
CA PRO A 14 10.34 -2.71 8.92
C PRO A 14 11.82 -2.35 8.97
N THR A 15 12.31 -1.99 10.16
CA THR A 15 13.73 -1.69 10.36
C THR A 15 14.54 -2.94 10.05
N VAL A 16 15.21 -2.94 8.89
CA VAL A 16 16.34 -3.83 8.64
C VAL A 16 17.39 -3.51 9.72
N VAL A 17 17.70 -4.51 10.54
CA VAL A 17 18.72 -4.41 11.59
C VAL A 17 20.05 -4.06 10.92
N GLY A 18 20.45 -2.80 11.10
CA GLY A 18 21.63 -2.20 10.49
C GLY A 18 21.91 -0.84 11.09
N GLY A 19 22.13 -0.78 12.41
CA GLY A 19 22.88 0.27 13.11
C GLY A 19 22.38 1.72 13.10
N THR A 20 21.37 2.09 12.31
CA THR A 20 20.81 3.45 12.31
C THR A 20 19.30 3.33 12.26
N GLN A 21 18.65 3.32 13.41
CA GLN A 21 17.21 3.56 13.43
C GLN A 21 16.98 4.96 12.85
N PRO A 22 16.29 5.11 11.69
CA PRO A 22 15.70 6.40 11.40
C PRO A 22 14.80 6.70 12.60
N LYS A 23 14.79 7.95 13.07
CA LYS A 23 13.94 8.42 14.18
C LYS A 23 12.46 8.22 13.83
N LEU A 24 11.99 6.97 13.79
CA LEU A 24 10.62 6.59 14.05
C LEU A 24 10.35 7.18 15.42
N ALA A 25 9.35 8.04 15.48
CA ALA A 25 8.98 8.78 16.67
C ALA A 25 8.49 7.80 17.74
N GLY A 26 9.42 7.13 18.42
CA GLY A 26 9.15 6.35 19.61
C GLY A 26 8.69 7.30 20.69
N ARG A 27 7.37 7.45 20.84
CA ARG A 27 6.80 8.12 22.00
C ARG A 27 6.55 7.06 23.07
N LEU A 28 7.16 7.27 24.24
CA LEU A 28 6.79 6.57 25.45
C LEU A 28 5.33 6.90 25.75
N ILE A 29 4.45 5.90 25.72
CA ILE A 29 3.11 5.97 26.30
C ILE A 29 3.12 4.98 27.47
N ASP A 30 2.88 5.46 28.69
CA ASP A 30 2.89 4.66 29.92
C ASP A 30 4.15 3.80 30.14
N GLY A 31 5.34 4.36 29.89
CA GLY A 31 6.60 3.64 30.15
C GLY A 31 6.89 2.51 29.17
N ARG A 32 6.05 2.29 28.14
CA ARG A 32 6.27 1.26 27.11
C ARG A 32 6.71 1.91 25.79
N LEU A 33 7.82 1.41 25.26
CA LEU A 33 8.29 1.74 23.92
C LEU A 33 7.38 1.03 22.92
N VAL A 34 6.45 1.77 22.30
CA VAL A 34 5.65 1.23 21.20
C VAL A 34 6.49 1.31 19.92
N ILE A 35 6.87 0.16 19.39
CA ILE A 35 7.54 0.01 18.09
C ILE A 35 6.45 -0.30 17.05
N GLY A 36 6.20 0.62 16.11
CA GLY A 36 5.20 0.47 15.05
C GLY A 36 4.10 1.53 15.08
N LEU A 37 3.15 1.45 14.12
CA LEU A 37 1.99 2.35 14.05
C LEU A 37 1.01 2.07 15.20
N THR A 38 0.44 3.12 15.80
CA THR A 38 -0.73 3.00 16.68
C THR A 38 -1.95 2.49 15.89
N ALA A 39 -3.01 2.04 16.59
CA ALA A 39 -4.24 1.59 15.94
C ALA A 39 -4.87 2.68 15.05
N ASP A 40 -4.85 3.94 15.52
CA ASP A 40 -5.37 5.09 14.77
C ASP A 40 -4.50 5.43 13.56
N GLU A 41 -3.17 5.39 13.69
CA GLU A 41 -2.27 5.59 12.56
C GLU A 41 -2.40 4.46 11.53
N ARG A 42 -2.53 3.20 11.98
CA ARG A 42 -2.79 2.06 11.08
C ARG A 42 -4.12 2.23 10.36
N ALA A 43 -5.16 2.73 11.03
CA ALA A 43 -6.45 3.02 10.40
C ALA A 43 -6.34 4.13 9.34
N GLN A 44 -5.60 5.20 9.63
CA GLN A 44 -5.35 6.28 8.67
C GLN A 44 -4.55 5.80 7.45
N ARG A 45 -3.50 5.00 7.68
CA ARG A 45 -2.69 4.39 6.61
C ARG A 45 -3.52 3.44 5.76
N TYR A 46 -4.35 2.61 6.40
CA TYR A 46 -5.27 1.73 5.69
C TYR A 46 -6.26 2.53 4.84
N ALA A 47 -6.90 3.56 5.39
CA ALA A 47 -7.87 4.37 4.64
C ALA A 47 -7.23 5.01 3.39
N MET A 48 -6.02 5.55 3.52
CA MET A 48 -5.24 6.10 2.41
C MET A 48 -4.89 5.03 1.36
N CYS A 49 -4.39 3.87 1.78
CA CYS A 49 -4.02 2.79 0.86
C CYS A 49 -5.25 2.21 0.16
N HIS A 50 -6.35 2.05 0.88
CA HIS A 50 -7.62 1.57 0.34
C HIS A 50 -8.18 2.52 -0.72
N ASP A 51 -8.17 3.83 -0.47
CA ASP A 51 -8.58 4.82 -1.47
C ASP A 51 -7.72 4.72 -2.74
N LEU A 52 -6.39 4.57 -2.58
CA LEU A 52 -5.49 4.38 -3.71
C LEU A 52 -5.79 3.10 -4.51
N VAL A 53 -6.12 1.99 -3.84
CA VAL A 53 -6.56 0.75 -4.51
C VAL A 53 -7.80 1.03 -5.37
N VAL A 54 -8.83 1.69 -4.82
CA VAL A 54 -10.05 2.02 -5.56
C VAL A 54 -9.74 2.88 -6.79
N GLN A 55 -8.92 3.92 -6.63
CA GLN A 55 -8.50 4.78 -7.73
C GLN A 55 -7.71 4.01 -8.81
N LEU A 56 -6.81 3.12 -8.42
CA LEU A 56 -5.98 2.34 -9.34
C LEU A 56 -6.80 1.29 -10.11
N VAL A 57 -7.77 0.62 -9.47
CA VAL A 57 -8.68 -0.31 -10.16
C VAL A 57 -9.50 0.43 -11.22
N ALA A 58 -10.10 1.58 -10.86
CA ALA A 58 -10.83 2.41 -11.81
C ALA A 58 -9.92 2.90 -12.96
N TYR A 59 -8.68 3.26 -12.64
CA TYR A 59 -7.67 3.63 -13.63
C TYR A 59 -7.34 2.49 -14.60
N CYS A 60 -7.18 1.26 -14.11
CA CYS A 60 -6.91 0.08 -14.93
C CYS A 60 -8.06 -0.18 -15.91
N HIS A 61 -9.32 -0.18 -15.45
CA HIS A 61 -10.48 -0.34 -16.32
C HIS A 61 -10.58 0.75 -17.39
N ARG A 62 -10.25 2.01 -17.05
CA ARG A 62 -10.23 3.11 -18.02
C ARG A 62 -9.10 2.98 -19.05
N LYS A 63 -7.99 2.32 -18.69
CA LYS A 63 -6.82 2.12 -19.56
C LYS A 63 -6.92 0.88 -20.45
N GLN A 64 -7.59 -0.19 -20.02
CA GLN A 64 -7.77 -1.40 -20.81
C GLN A 64 -8.29 -1.16 -22.25
N PRO A 65 -9.35 -0.35 -22.49
CA PRO A 65 -9.83 -0.10 -23.86
C PRO A 65 -8.87 0.75 -24.70
N GLN A 66 -7.96 1.52 -24.08
CA GLN A 66 -6.92 2.28 -24.79
C GLN A 66 -5.77 1.36 -25.26
N TYR A 67 -5.62 0.18 -24.64
CA TYR A 67 -4.59 -0.80 -24.95
C TYR A 67 -5.20 -2.19 -25.19
N PRO A 68 -6.04 -2.36 -26.23
CA PRO A 68 -6.77 -3.62 -26.46
C PRO A 68 -5.85 -4.82 -26.76
N LYS A 69 -4.60 -4.56 -27.17
CA LYS A 69 -3.58 -5.60 -27.41
C LYS A 69 -2.82 -6.02 -26.15
N TRP A 70 -3.03 -5.34 -25.02
CA TRP A 70 -2.35 -5.66 -23.78
C TRP A 70 -3.17 -6.66 -22.98
N SER A 71 -2.50 -7.70 -22.49
CA SER A 71 -3.08 -8.58 -21.47
C SER A 71 -3.28 -7.80 -20.17
N ALA A 72 -4.25 -8.26 -19.37
CA ALA A 72 -4.48 -7.74 -18.03
C ALA A 72 -3.20 -7.72 -17.18
N ASP A 73 -2.41 -8.80 -17.22
CA ASP A 73 -1.16 -8.90 -16.47
C ASP A 73 -0.10 -7.87 -16.90
N ARG A 74 0.00 -7.59 -18.22
CA ARG A 74 0.89 -6.55 -18.73
C ARG A 74 0.47 -5.17 -18.26
N LEU A 75 -0.83 -4.87 -18.29
CA LEU A 75 -1.38 -3.60 -17.79
C LEU A 75 -1.11 -3.44 -16.29
N LEU A 76 -1.40 -4.47 -15.49
CA LEU A 76 -1.18 -4.46 -14.04
C LEU A 76 0.31 -4.32 -13.69
N THR A 77 1.20 -4.97 -14.43
CA THR A 77 2.65 -4.81 -14.27
C THR A 77 3.09 -3.38 -14.55
N TRP A 78 2.58 -2.76 -15.62
CA TRP A 78 2.89 -1.37 -15.95
C TRP A 78 2.38 -0.39 -14.87
N VAL A 79 1.14 -0.58 -14.40
CA VAL A 79 0.60 0.19 -13.27
C VAL A 79 1.43 -0.02 -12.01
N GLY A 80 1.82 -1.26 -11.72
CA GLY A 80 2.65 -1.60 -10.57
C GLY A 80 4.01 -0.90 -10.58
N ASN A 81 4.66 -0.85 -11.74
CA ASN A 81 5.90 -0.08 -11.91
C ASN A 81 5.69 1.42 -11.66
N GLY A 82 4.55 1.98 -12.12
CA GLY A 82 4.17 3.37 -11.84
C GLY A 82 3.96 3.66 -10.36
N VAL A 83 3.29 2.76 -9.63
CA VAL A 83 3.10 2.88 -8.17
C VAL A 83 4.45 2.80 -7.44
N ARG A 84 5.30 1.83 -7.79
CA ARG A 84 6.65 1.70 -7.20
C ARG A 84 7.51 2.94 -7.44
N ALA A 85 7.47 3.51 -8.64
CA ALA A 85 8.19 4.75 -8.96
C ALA A 85 7.71 5.95 -8.13
N LYS A 86 6.44 5.98 -7.76
CA LYS A 86 5.83 7.06 -6.95
C LYS A 86 5.84 6.79 -5.45
N ARG A 87 6.39 5.66 -4.99
CA ARG A 87 6.42 5.25 -3.59
C ARG A 87 6.91 6.37 -2.67
N THR A 88 8.03 7.00 -3.01
CA THR A 88 8.62 8.10 -2.21
C THR A 88 7.73 9.34 -2.21
N GLN A 89 7.10 9.67 -3.36
CA GLN A 89 6.21 10.82 -3.48
C GLN A 89 4.93 10.64 -2.65
N TRP A 90 4.43 9.40 -2.56
CA TRP A 90 3.23 9.05 -1.78
C TRP A 90 3.53 8.62 -0.35
N ALA A 91 4.79 8.72 0.08
CA ALA A 91 5.25 8.28 1.40
C ALA A 91 4.76 6.87 1.76
N LEU A 92 4.81 5.95 0.79
CA LEU A 92 4.41 4.55 0.96
C LEU A 92 5.61 3.69 1.39
N GLY A 93 5.37 2.77 2.32
CA GLY A 93 6.27 1.68 2.64
C GLY A 93 6.28 0.61 1.55
N GLU A 94 7.30 -0.24 1.54
CA GLU A 94 7.34 -1.36 0.58
C GLU A 94 6.21 -2.36 0.81
N ALA A 95 5.91 -2.64 2.08
CA ALA A 95 4.83 -3.54 2.47
C ALA A 95 3.46 -3.03 1.99
N GLU A 96 3.22 -1.72 2.09
CA GLU A 96 1.97 -1.10 1.61
C GLU A 96 1.88 -1.10 0.09
N VAL A 97 2.98 -0.84 -0.62
CA VAL A 97 2.99 -0.94 -2.09
C VAL A 97 2.64 -2.35 -2.52
N ASN A 98 3.24 -3.38 -1.91
CA ASN A 98 2.92 -4.77 -2.25
C ASN A 98 1.44 -5.07 -1.95
N TRP A 99 0.94 -4.67 -0.78
CA TRP A 99 -0.47 -4.81 -0.41
C TRP A 99 -1.40 -4.13 -1.44
N ILE A 100 -1.13 -2.88 -1.82
CA ILE A 100 -1.92 -2.15 -2.82
C ILE A 100 -1.97 -2.92 -4.14
N LEU A 101 -0.84 -3.44 -4.62
CA LEU A 101 -0.78 -4.14 -5.90
C LEU A 101 -1.53 -5.48 -5.87
N ASP A 102 -1.46 -6.20 -4.75
CA ASP A 102 -2.19 -7.46 -4.57
C ASP A 102 -3.71 -7.21 -4.54
N GLN A 103 -4.16 -6.17 -3.84
CA GLN A 103 -5.56 -5.77 -3.82
C GLN A 103 -6.04 -5.31 -5.20
N VAL A 104 -5.26 -4.50 -5.91
CA VAL A 104 -5.60 -4.06 -7.27
C VAL A 104 -5.74 -5.25 -8.21
N ARG A 105 -4.80 -6.20 -8.18
CA ARG A 105 -4.87 -7.43 -9.00
C ARG A 105 -6.14 -8.23 -8.67
N SER A 106 -6.43 -8.44 -7.39
CA SER A 106 -7.58 -9.22 -6.93
C SER A 106 -8.91 -8.57 -7.34
N HIS A 107 -9.06 -7.25 -7.13
CA HIS A 107 -10.28 -6.52 -7.50
C HIS A 107 -10.46 -6.37 -9.01
N TYR A 108 -9.38 -6.23 -9.76
CA TYR A 108 -9.44 -6.18 -11.21
C TYR A 108 -9.87 -7.53 -11.81
N ALA A 109 -9.29 -8.64 -11.32
CA ALA A 109 -9.68 -9.99 -11.74
C ALA A 109 -11.12 -10.34 -11.39
N ALA A 110 -11.64 -9.87 -10.25
CA ALA A 110 -13.04 -10.10 -9.86
C ALA A 110 -14.06 -9.35 -10.73
N ARG A 111 -13.62 -8.37 -11.53
CA ARG A 111 -14.47 -7.51 -12.38
C ARG A 111 -14.24 -7.68 -13.88
N SER A 112 -13.25 -8.46 -14.29
CA SER A 112 -12.88 -8.76 -15.68
C SER A 112 -13.47 -10.09 -16.15
#